data_AF-V5I5U3-F1
#
_entry.id   AF-V5I5U3-F1
#
_cell.length_a   1.000
_cell.length_b   1.000
_cell.length_c   1.000
_cell.angle_alpha   90.00
_cell.angle_beta   90.00
_cell.angle_gamma   90.00
#
_symmetry.space_group_name_H-M   'P 1'
#
loop_
_entity.id
_entity.type
_entity.pdbx_description
1 polymer ?
#
loop_
_entity_poly.entity_id
_entity_poly.type
_entity_poly.pdbx_seq_one_letter_code
_entity_poly.pdbx_strand_id
1 'polypeptide(L)' 'MNSFVNDILDKLTEEAARLAVYSKKSTITAREIQTVTRLMLPGELARHAVSEGTKAVAKYTSYVNAALAIPSQP' A
#
# COMPACT_ATOMS: atom_id res chain seq x y z
N MET A 1 -21.25 3.37 -6.14
CA MET A 1 -19.77 3.47 -6.11
C MET A 1 -19.17 2.79 -4.89
N ASN A 2 -19.73 2.98 -3.69
CA ASN A 2 -19.24 2.34 -2.45
C ASN A 2 -19.01 0.82 -2.58
N SER A 3 -19.97 0.09 -3.17
CA SER A 3 -19.87 -1.35 -3.37
C SER A 3 -18.70 -1.78 -4.27
N PHE A 4 -18.34 -0.97 -5.27
CA PHE A 4 -17.19 -1.26 -6.12
C PHE A 4 -15.88 -1.10 -5.36
N VAL A 5 -15.77 -0.04 -4.55
CA VAL A 5 -14.58 0.20 -3.71
C VAL A 5 -14.40 -0.94 -2.70
N ASN A 6 -15.49 -1.37 -2.05
CA ASN A 6 -15.45 -2.46 -1.09
C ASN A 6 -15.07 -3.79 -1.75
N ASP A 7 -15.65 -4.15 -2.89
CA ASP A 7 -15.31 -5.40 -3.60
C ASP A 7 -13.83 -5.45 -4.01
N ILE A 8 -13.28 -4.33 -4.49
CA ILE A 8 -11.85 -4.26 -4.83
C ILE A 8 -10.98 -4.34 -3.58
N LEU A 9 -11.36 -3.66 -2.49
CA LEU A 9 -10.60 -3.67 -1.24
C LEU A 9 -10.55 -5.08 -0.63
N ASP A 10 -11.69 -5.77 -0.58
CA ASP A 10 -11.79 -7.12 -0.02
C ASP A 10 -10.89 -8.07 -0.80
N LYS A 11 -11.00 -8.09 -2.14
CA LYS A 11 -10.17 -8.92 -3.01
C LYS A 11 -8.68 -8.60 -2.87
N LEU A 12 -8.31 -7.32 -2.82
CA LEU A 12 -6.92 -6.89 -2.70
C LEU A 12 -6.30 -7.27 -1.36
N THR A 13 -7.07 -7.12 -0.27
CA THR A 13 -6.60 -7.48 1.07
C THR A 13 -6.45 -8.99 1.22
N GLU A 14 -7.39 -9.76 0.67
CA GLU A 14 -7.35 -11.22 0.69
C GLU A 14 -6.13 -11.78 -0.08
N GLU A 15 -5.86 -11.26 -1.27
CA GLU A 15 -4.69 -11.63 -2.06
C GLU A 15 -3.38 -11.18 -1.40
N ALA A 16 -3.36 -10.01 -0.76
CA ALA A 16 -2.17 -9.54 -0.06
C ALA A 16 -1.85 -10.40 1.17
N ALA A 17 -2.88 -10.87 1.88
CA ALA A 17 -2.74 -11.80 2.99
C ALA A 17 -2.19 -13.15 2.50
N ARG A 18 -2.74 -13.70 1.40
CA ARG A 18 -2.20 -14.91 0.76
C ARG A 18 -0.73 -14.75 0.38
N LEU A 19 -0.38 -13.63 -0.25
CA LEU A 19 0.99 -13.35 -0.67
C LEU A 19 1.96 -13.24 0.51
N ALA A 20 1.53 -12.65 1.64
CA ALA A 20 2.32 -12.59 2.86
C ALA A 20 2.58 -14.00 3.42
N VAL A 21 1.56 -14.86 3.45
CA VAL A 21 1.69 -16.28 3.86
C VAL A 21 2.66 -17.03 2.96
N TYR A 22 2.54 -16.90 1.63
CA TYR A 22 3.48 -17.51 0.68
C TYR A 22 4.91 -17.01 0.85
N SER A 23 5.06 -15.73 1.18
CA SER A 23 6.35 -15.10 1.46
C SER A 23 6.89 -15.39 2.87
N LYS A 24 6.18 -16.21 3.67
CA LYS A 24 6.51 -16.53 5.08
C LYS A 24 6.65 -15.29 5.97
N LYS A 25 5.84 -14.26 5.72
CA LYS A 25 5.81 -13.03 6.52
C LYS A 25 4.52 -12.97 7.33
N SER A 26 4.62 -12.54 8.58
CA SER A 26 3.47 -12.28 9.46
C SER A 26 2.89 -10.88 9.30
N THR A 27 3.57 -10.01 8.55
CA THR A 27 3.19 -8.61 8.35
C THR A 27 3.00 -8.33 6.87
N ILE A 28 1.83 -7.80 6.50
CA ILE A 28 1.56 -7.26 5.17
C ILE A 28 2.22 -5.88 5.08
N THR A 29 3.15 -5.72 4.15
CA THR A 29 3.84 -4.45 3.89
C THR A 29 3.34 -3.81 2.59
N ALA A 30 3.76 -2.58 2.32
CA ALA A 30 3.48 -1.91 1.05
C ALA A 30 3.91 -2.73 -0.18
N ARG A 31 4.90 -3.63 -0.02
CA ARG A 31 5.36 -4.51 -1.10
C ARG A 31 4.33 -5.54 -1.52
N GLU A 32 3.66 -6.19 -0.56
CA GLU A 32 2.63 -7.18 -0.86
C GLU A 32 1.43 -6.50 -1.54
N ILE A 33 1.00 -5.35 -1.01
CA ILE A 33 -0.06 -4.52 -1.61
C ILE A 33 0.30 -4.13 -3.05
N GLN A 34 1.49 -3.56 -3.27
CA GLN A 34 1.96 -3.18 -4.61
C GLN A 34 2.00 -4.35 -5.59
N THR A 35 2.42 -5.54 -5.13
CA THR A 35 2.51 -6.73 -5.97
C THR A 35 1.12 -7.19 -6.40
N VAL A 36 0.19 -7.28 -5.45
CA VAL A 36 -1.21 -7.65 -5.73
C VAL A 36 -1.91 -6.63 -6.61
N THR A 37 -1.67 -5.32 -6.41
CA THR A 37 -2.19 -4.27 -7.29
C THR A 37 -1.78 -4.49 -8.75
N ARG A 38 -0.55 -4.95 -9.01
CA ARG A 38 -0.09 -5.27 -10.37
C ARG A 38 -0.70 -6.56 -10.92
N LEU A 39 -1.06 -7.51 -10.05
CA LEU A 39 -1.72 -8.76 -10.46
C LEU A 39 -3.21 -8.55 -10.76
N MET A 40 -3.88 -7.67 -10.01
CA MET A 40 -5.32 -7.45 -10.12
C MET A 40 -5.72 -6.42 -11.19
N LEU A 41 -4.89 -5.41 -11.45
CA LEU A 41 -5.22 -4.32 -12.36
C LEU A 41 -4.52 -4.49 -13.72
N PRO A 42 -5.19 -4.22 -14.84
CA PRO A 42 -4.58 -4.32 -16.17
C PRO A 42 -3.77 -3.07 -16.54
N GLY A 43 -2.64 -3.28 -17.23
CA GLY A 43 -1.91 -2.25 -18.00
C GLY A 43 -1.65 -0.94 -17.25
N GLU A 44 -2.09 0.18 -17.84
CA GLU A 44 -1.86 1.53 -17.29
C GLU A 44 -2.55 1.77 -15.94
N LEU A 45 -3.64 1.05 -15.62
CA LEU A 45 -4.30 1.17 -14.32
C LEU A 45 -3.39 0.68 -13.19
N ALA A 46 -2.69 -0.44 -13.40
CA ALA A 46 -1.70 -0.91 -12.43
C ALA A 46 -0.55 0.10 -12.28
N ARG A 47 -0.08 0.69 -13.39
CA ARG A 47 1.02 1.67 -13.38
C ARG A 47 0.65 2.91 -12.58
N HIS A 48 -0.54 3.45 -12.83
CA HIS A 48 -1.04 4.62 -12.12
C HIS A 48 -1.34 4.32 -10.66
N ALA A 49 -2.03 3.21 -10.36
CA ALA A 49 -2.35 2.82 -8.99
C ALA A 49 -1.09 2.66 -8.12
N VAL A 50 -0.04 2.03 -8.67
CA VAL A 50 1.24 1.90 -7.95
C VAL A 50 1.92 3.26 -7.79
N SER A 51 1.94 4.10 -8.83
CA SER A 51 2.52 5.45 -8.74
C SER A 51 1.84 6.28 -7.64
N GLU A 52 0.51 6.30 -7.61
CA GLU A 52 -0.24 7.03 -6.57
C GLU A 52 -0.03 6.43 -5.18
N GLY A 53 0.01 5.09 -5.07
CA GLY A 53 0.33 4.40 -3.82
C GLY A 53 1.72 4.77 -3.28
N THR A 54 2.76 4.75 -4.13
CA THR A 54 4.12 5.11 -3.71
C THR A 54 4.22 6.57 -3.29
N LYS A 55 3.56 7.49 -4.02
CA LYS A 55 3.50 8.92 -3.63
C LYS A 55 2.84 9.10 -2.27
N ALA A 56 1.72 8.41 -2.02
CA ALA A 56 1.01 8.49 -0.75
C ALA A 56 1.87 8.00 0.42
N VAL A 57 2.58 6.86 0.25
CA VAL A 57 3.50 6.34 1.27
C VAL A 57 4.63 7.34 1.54
N ALA A 58 5.28 7.88 0.51
CA ALA A 58 6.36 8.85 0.68
C ALA A 58 5.89 10.11 1.43
N LYS A 59 4.70 10.62 1.06
CA LYS A 59 4.08 11.75 1.73
C LYS A 59 3.79 11.44 3.21
N TYR A 60 3.21 10.27 3.50
CA TYR A 60 2.96 9.84 4.88
C TYR A 60 4.25 9.75 5.70
N THR A 61 5.28 9.09 5.17
CA THR A 61 6.58 8.97 5.84
C THR A 61 7.20 10.35 6.11
N SER A 62 7.08 11.30 5.18
CA SER A 62 7.56 12.67 5.42
C SER A 62 6.85 13.38 6.58
N TYR A 63 5.52 13.21 6.71
CA TYR A 63 4.77 13.77 7.84
C TYR A 63 5.15 13.13 9.17
N VAL A 64 5.30 11.80 9.19
CA VAL A 64 5.73 11.08 10.39
C VAL A 64 7.12 11.54 10.83
N ASN A 65 8.07 11.64 9.91
CA ASN A 65 9.42 12.10 10.22
C ASN A 65 9.45 13.56 10.70
N ALA A 66 8.63 14.43 10.10
CA ALA A 66 8.49 15.82 10.54
C ALA A 66 7.89 15.93 11.95
N ALA A 67 6.93 15.07 12.29
CA ALA A 67 6.31 15.02 13.62
C ALA A 67 7.26 14.45 14.69
N LEU A 68 8.16 13.54 14.31
CA LEU A 68 9.17 12.95 15.19
C LEU A 68 10.43 13.81 15.35
N ALA A 69 10.61 14.84 14.52
CA ALA A 69 11.65 15.83 14.69
C ALA A 69 11.31 16.74 15.89
N ILE A 70 11.50 16.22 17.10
CA ILE A 70 11.49 17.03 18.33
C ILE A 70 12.59 18.09 18.14
N PRO A 71 12.28 19.40 18.22
CA PRO A 71 13.33 20.39 18.23
C PRO A 71 14.17 20.13 19.48
N SER A 72 15.41 19.69 19.28
CA SER A 72 16.43 19.70 20.32
C SER A 72 16.59 21.15 20.77
N GLN A 73 15.88 21.53 21.83
CA GLN A 73 16.11 22.79 22.50
C GLN A 73 17.54 22.77 23.09
N PRO A 74 18.30 23.87 22.98
CA PRO A 74 19.46 24.07 23.84
C PRO A 74 19.05 24.26 25.30
#